data_AF-A0A0F9L7W9-F1
#
_entry.id   AF-A0A0F9L7W9-F1
#
_cell.length_a   1.000
_cell.length_b   1.000
_cell.length_c   1.000
_cell.angle_alpha   90.00
_cell.angle_beta   90.00
_cell.angle_gamma   90.00
#
_symmetry.space_group_name_H-M   'P 1'
#
loop_
_entity.id
_entity.type
_entity.pdbx_description
1 polymer ?
#
loop_
_entity_poly.entity_id
_entity_poly.type
_entity_poly.pdbx_seq_one_letter_code
_entity_poly.pdbx_strand_id
1 'polypeptide(L)'
;MEDISQEVTKLSKINSAALINIRISNLWQNINRYASTGNFYKWNSELDRIWCELVGDVQPTKLKKKKDDNEEKEKGDEEIFNDFNIKIAEEFKNLKTKKGFDQHDDSDKQIMLAIYKAIQKKEVFLRRLMNKQGKGTAYQEEADWD
;
A
#
# COMPACT_ATOMS: atom_id res chain seq x y z
N MET A 1 3.67 -17.27 38.37
CA MET A 1 4.78 -16.52 37.72
C MET A 1 4.68 -16.59 36.20
N GLU A 2 4.31 -17.73 35.60
CA GLU A 2 4.01 -17.84 34.15
C GLU A 2 2.83 -16.97 33.69
N ASP A 3 1.79 -16.84 34.52
CA ASP A 3 0.56 -16.11 34.17
C ASP A 3 0.80 -14.59 33.91
N ILE A 4 1.58 -13.96 34.79
CA ILE A 4 1.98 -12.55 34.66
C ILE A 4 2.85 -12.32 33.41
N SER A 5 3.72 -13.27 33.06
CA SER A 5 4.57 -13.15 31.86
C SER A 5 3.76 -13.22 30.57
N GLN A 6 2.74 -14.10 30.53
CA GLN A 6 1.83 -14.20 29.39
C GLN A 6 0.95 -12.95 29.27
N GLU A 7 0.48 -12.40 30.38
CA GLU A 7 -0.32 -11.18 30.43
C GLU A 7 0.48 -9.96 29.93
N VAL A 8 1.72 -9.78 30.40
CA VAL A 8 2.64 -8.73 29.93
C VAL A 8 2.90 -8.83 28.43
N THR A 9 3.08 -10.06 27.91
CA THR A 9 3.29 -10.29 26.48
C THR A 9 2.04 -9.93 25.66
N LYS A 10 0.85 -10.27 26.14
CA LYS A 10 -0.43 -9.90 25.50
C LYS A 10 -0.61 -8.38 25.47
N LEU A 11 -0.39 -7.69 26.59
CA LEU A 11 -0.46 -6.23 26.67
C LEU A 11 0.52 -5.56 25.71
N SER A 12 1.75 -6.06 25.62
CA SER A 12 2.76 -5.56 24.67
C SER A 12 2.29 -5.68 23.21
N LYS A 13 1.70 -6.83 22.83
CA LYS A 13 1.14 -7.04 21.49
C LYS A 13 -0.07 -6.16 21.19
N ILE A 14 -0.94 -5.94 22.17
CA ILE A 14 -2.09 -5.03 22.02
C ILE A 14 -1.61 -3.60 21.79
N ASN A 15 -0.63 -3.15 22.57
CA ASN A 15 -0.04 -1.82 22.44
C ASN A 15 0.65 -1.64 21.08
N SER A 16 1.39 -2.64 20.61
CA SER A 16 2.04 -2.55 19.29
C SER A 16 1.02 -2.47 18.15
N ALA A 17 -0.05 -3.28 18.20
CA ALA A 17 -1.12 -3.23 17.22
C ALA A 17 -1.83 -1.87 17.20
N ALA A 18 -2.13 -1.29 18.37
CA ALA A 18 -2.72 0.03 18.49
C ALA A 18 -1.83 1.13 17.88
N LEU A 19 -0.52 1.08 18.15
CA LEU A 19 0.45 2.04 17.61
C LEU A 19 0.59 1.93 16.08
N ILE A 20 0.55 0.71 15.53
CA ILE A 20 0.55 0.49 14.08
C ILE A 20 -0.70 1.11 13.45
N ASN A 21 -1.89 0.89 14.04
CA ASN A 21 -3.13 1.46 13.53
C ASN A 21 -3.14 2.99 13.57
N ILE A 22 -2.65 3.59 14.65
CA ILE A 22 -2.49 5.06 14.76
C ILE A 22 -1.57 5.58 13.67
N ARG A 23 -0.43 4.91 13.44
CA ARG A 23 0.53 5.32 12.41
C ARG A 23 -0.07 5.22 11.01
N ILE A 24 -0.70 4.11 10.68
CA ILE A 24 -1.39 3.91 9.39
C ILE A 24 -2.46 4.99 9.19
N SER A 25 -3.24 5.33 10.23
CA SER A 25 -4.24 6.40 10.15
C SER A 25 -3.59 7.76 9.79
N ASN A 26 -2.49 8.12 10.44
CA ASN A 26 -1.75 9.36 10.12
C ASN A 26 -1.20 9.35 8.69
N LEU A 27 -0.69 8.22 8.21
CA LEU A 27 -0.21 8.06 6.84
C LEU A 27 -1.36 8.27 5.83
N TRP A 28 -2.56 7.73 6.10
CA TRP A 28 -3.73 7.95 5.24
C TRP A 28 -4.17 9.42 5.19
N GLN A 29 -4.08 10.14 6.31
CA GLN A 29 -4.35 11.58 6.33
C GLN A 29 -3.33 12.36 5.49
N ASN A 30 -2.05 12.02 5.59
CA ASN A 30 -1.00 12.62 4.75
C ASN A 30 -1.24 12.34 3.27
N ILE A 31 -1.61 11.10 2.92
CA ILE A 31 -1.95 10.72 1.55
C ILE A 31 -3.07 11.59 0.98
N ASN A 32 -4.17 11.77 1.71
CA ASN A 32 -5.26 12.64 1.27
C ASN A 32 -4.79 14.08 1.03
N ARG A 33 -3.91 14.60 1.89
CA ARG A 33 -3.32 15.93 1.73
C ARG A 33 -2.42 16.02 0.49
N TYR A 34 -1.56 15.03 0.24
CA TYR A 34 -0.65 15.05 -0.91
C TYR A 34 -1.38 14.77 -2.24
N ALA A 35 -2.38 13.90 -2.23
CA ALA A 35 -3.23 13.63 -3.39
C ALA A 35 -4.01 14.87 -3.81
N SER A 36 -4.64 15.58 -2.86
CA SER A 36 -5.41 16.81 -3.13
C SER A 36 -4.55 17.98 -3.61
N THR A 37 -3.27 18.01 -3.26
CA THR A 37 -2.33 19.06 -3.69
C THR A 37 -1.50 18.68 -4.93
N GLY A 38 -1.69 17.47 -5.47
CA GLY A 38 -0.92 16.99 -6.63
C GLY A 38 0.55 16.69 -6.34
N ASN A 39 0.95 16.53 -5.07
CA ASN A 39 2.32 16.19 -4.72
C ASN A 39 2.56 14.68 -4.85
N PHE A 40 2.78 14.23 -6.08
CA PHE A 40 2.89 12.80 -6.41
C PHE A 40 4.05 12.09 -5.72
N TYR A 41 5.21 12.74 -5.57
CA TYR A 41 6.37 12.13 -4.90
C TYR A 41 6.07 11.82 -3.44
N LYS A 42 5.51 12.80 -2.71
CA LYS A 42 5.15 12.60 -1.30
C LYS A 42 4.00 11.61 -1.17
N TRP A 43 2.99 11.69 -2.04
CA TRP A 43 1.89 10.72 -2.05
C TRP A 43 2.41 9.29 -2.23
N ASN A 44 3.28 9.03 -3.21
CA ASN A 44 3.86 7.70 -3.41
C ASN A 44 4.72 7.25 -2.21
N SER A 45 5.50 8.17 -1.63
CA SER A 45 6.36 7.88 -0.47
C SER A 45 5.55 7.49 0.77
N GLU A 46 4.42 8.14 1.04
CA GLU A 46 3.54 7.74 2.16
C GLU A 46 2.91 6.36 1.91
N LEU A 47 2.57 6.02 0.65
CA LEU A 47 2.09 4.67 0.32
C LEU A 47 3.18 3.61 0.52
N ASP A 48 4.45 3.92 0.26
CA ASP A 48 5.57 3.03 0.60
C ASP A 48 5.67 2.80 2.11
N ARG A 49 5.42 3.84 2.91
CA ARG A 49 5.38 3.69 4.37
C ARG A 49 4.22 2.83 4.84
N ILE A 50 3.05 2.96 4.22
CA ILE A 50 1.92 2.06 4.52
C ILE A 50 2.30 0.61 4.21
N TRP A 51 2.93 0.35 3.06
CA TRP A 51 3.41 -0.99 2.75
C TRP A 51 4.33 -1.56 3.82
N CYS A 52 5.27 -0.77 4.35
CA CYS A 52 6.15 -1.23 5.44
C CYS A 52 5.39 -1.66 6.71
N GLU A 53 4.23 -1.06 6.99
CA GLU A 53 3.38 -1.45 8.14
C GLU A 53 2.49 -2.67 7.85
N LEU A 54 2.18 -2.94 6.58
CA LEU A 54 1.32 -4.05 6.15
C LEU A 54 2.10 -5.31 5.77
N VAL A 55 3.33 -5.17 5.27
CA VAL A 55 4.13 -6.29 4.74
C VAL A 55 4.44 -7.36 5.79
N GLY A 56 4.51 -6.98 7.07
CA GLY A 56 4.73 -7.92 8.16
C GLY A 56 3.67 -9.03 8.25
N ASP A 57 2.45 -8.75 7.77
CA ASP A 57 1.32 -9.69 7.77
C ASP A 57 1.06 -10.31 6.38
N VAL A 58 1.90 -10.00 5.38
CA VAL A 58 1.81 -10.61 4.05
C VAL A 58 2.44 -12.00 4.11
N GLN A 59 1.65 -13.02 3.75
CA GLN A 59 2.17 -14.38 3.63
C GLN A 59 3.11 -14.48 2.42
N PRO A 60 4.30 -15.09 2.55
CA PRO A 60 5.17 -15.31 1.41
C PRO A 60 4.44 -16.15 0.36
N THR A 61 4.59 -15.78 -0.92
CA THR A 61 3.93 -16.44 -2.05
C THR A 61 4.27 -17.92 -2.03
N LYS A 62 3.31 -18.77 -1.61
CA LYS A 62 3.50 -20.22 -1.67
C LYS A 62 3.55 -20.60 -3.13
N LEU A 63 4.69 -21.13 -3.58
CA LEU A 63 4.79 -21.79 -4.88
C LEU A 63 3.75 -22.93 -4.89
N LYS A 64 2.62 -22.75 -5.58
CA LYS A 64 1.72 -23.86 -5.88
C LYS A 64 2.57 -24.90 -6.63
N LYS A 65 2.74 -26.08 -6.04
CA LYS A 65 3.46 -27.20 -6.67
C LYS A 65 2.72 -27.53 -7.96
N LYS A 66 3.37 -27.29 -9.08
CA LYS A 66 2.90 -27.61 -10.44
C LYS A 66 2.29 -29.02 -10.49
N LYS A 67 0.98 -29.08 -10.71
CA LYS A 67 0.34 -30.15 -11.47
C LYS A 67 -0.34 -29.44 -12.64
N ASP A 68 0.11 -29.76 -13.85
CA ASP A 68 -0.33 -29.26 -15.15
C ASP A 68 0.29 -27.94 -15.65
N ASP A 69 0.81 -28.04 -16.88
CA ASP A 69 1.69 -27.10 -17.58
C ASP A 69 0.98 -25.83 -18.12
N ASN A 70 -0.06 -25.33 -17.44
CA ASN A 70 -0.79 -24.16 -17.92
C ASN A 70 -1.40 -23.25 -16.82
N GLU A 71 -0.87 -23.28 -15.59
CA GLU A 71 -1.33 -22.38 -14.53
C GLU A 71 -0.53 -21.07 -14.50
N GLU A 72 -1.22 -19.95 -14.76
CA GLU A 72 -0.71 -18.61 -14.45
C GLU A 72 -0.30 -18.55 -12.98
N LYS A 73 0.97 -18.20 -12.74
CA LYS A 73 1.50 -18.03 -11.40
C LYS A 73 0.82 -16.81 -10.78
N GLU A 74 -0.11 -17.05 -9.86
CA GLU A 74 -0.79 -16.00 -9.11
C GLU A 74 0.27 -15.12 -8.42
N LYS A 75 0.33 -13.84 -8.81
CA LYS A 75 1.34 -12.91 -8.28
C LYS A 75 1.12 -12.68 -6.79
N GLY A 76 2.20 -12.71 -6.02
CA GLY A 76 2.14 -12.36 -4.60
C GLY A 76 1.86 -10.88 -4.39
N ASP A 77 1.34 -10.51 -3.20
CA ASP A 77 1.07 -9.12 -2.83
C ASP A 77 2.34 -8.24 -2.97
N GLU A 78 3.52 -8.78 -2.63
CA GLU A 78 4.81 -8.09 -2.80
C GLU A 78 5.19 -7.89 -4.27
N GLU A 79 4.95 -8.88 -5.13
CA GLU A 79 5.21 -8.76 -6.58
C GLU A 79 4.29 -7.70 -7.20
N ILE A 80 3.01 -7.69 -6.82
CA ILE A 80 2.03 -6.68 -7.25
C ILE A 80 2.47 -5.29 -6.78
N PHE A 81 2.92 -5.16 -5.54
CA PHE A 81 3.43 -3.90 -5.00
C PHE A 81 4.66 -3.40 -5.78
N ASN A 82 5.61 -4.28 -6.06
CA ASN A 82 6.80 -3.95 -6.84
C ASN A 82 6.47 -3.55 -8.28
N ASP A 83 5.49 -4.20 -8.92
CA ASP A 83 5.00 -3.80 -10.24
C ASP A 83 4.47 -2.35 -10.24
N PHE A 84 3.80 -1.91 -9.17
CA PHE A 84 3.39 -0.51 -9.06
C PHE A 84 4.59 0.42 -8.97
N ASN A 85 5.60 0.08 -8.17
CA ASN A 85 6.79 0.91 -8.01
C ASN A 85 7.57 1.08 -9.32
N ILE A 86 7.71 0.00 -10.10
CA ILE A 86 8.37 0.05 -11.41
C ILE A 86 7.60 0.99 -12.34
N LYS A 87 6.29 0.81 -12.48
CA LYS A 87 5.44 1.65 -13.34
C LYS A 87 5.50 3.12 -12.93
N ILE A 88 5.35 3.40 -11.63
CA ILE A 88 5.40 4.78 -11.13
C ILE A 88 6.77 5.41 -11.38
N ALA A 89 7.87 4.66 -11.18
CA ALA A 89 9.21 5.14 -11.44
C ALA A 89 9.46 5.43 -12.93
N GLU A 90 8.92 4.62 -13.83
CA GLU A 90 8.96 4.86 -15.28
C GLU A 90 8.25 6.17 -15.63
N GLU A 91 7.04 6.39 -15.11
CA GLU A 91 6.30 7.62 -15.37
C GLU A 91 7.00 8.87 -14.81
N PHE A 92 7.62 8.77 -13.63
CA PHE A 92 8.41 9.87 -13.07
C PHE A 92 9.64 10.23 -13.91
N LYS A 93 10.28 9.26 -14.59
CA LYS A 93 11.41 9.55 -15.50
C LYS A 93 10.98 10.37 -16.72
N ASN A 94 9.74 10.18 -17.16
CA ASN A 94 9.19 10.88 -18.31
C ASN A 94 8.81 12.32 -17.98
N LEU A 95 8.55 12.63 -16.70
CA LEU A 95 8.17 13.96 -16.27
C LEU A 95 9.36 14.92 -16.34
N LYS A 96 9.29 15.91 -17.23
CA LYS A 96 10.29 16.96 -17.33
C LYS A 96 10.20 17.88 -16.11
N THR A 97 11.34 18.14 -15.48
CA THR A 97 11.42 19.16 -14.43
C THR A 97 11.40 20.54 -15.05
N LYS A 98 10.34 21.31 -14.81
CA LYS A 98 10.33 22.73 -15.20
C LYS A 98 11.15 23.55 -14.21
N LYS A 99 11.99 24.44 -14.75
CA LYS A 99 12.71 25.45 -13.98
C LYS A 99 12.07 26.81 -14.27
N GLY A 100 11.63 27.54 -13.25
CA GLY A 100 11.05 28.88 -13.40
C GLY A 100 9.53 28.91 -13.34
N PHE A 101 8.91 29.87 -14.03
CA PHE A 101 7.47 30.15 -14.02
C PHE A 101 6.70 29.48 -15.19
N ASP A 102 7.35 28.58 -15.93
CA ASP A 102 6.74 27.93 -17.09
C ASP A 102 5.59 27.00 -16.67
N GLN A 103 4.43 27.17 -17.29
CA GLN A 103 3.30 26.28 -17.09
C GLN A 103 3.54 24.92 -17.75
N HIS A 104 3.00 23.85 -17.18
CA HIS A 104 3.01 22.51 -17.76
C HIS A 104 2.34 22.49 -19.14
N ASP A 105 3.03 21.89 -20.11
CA ASP A 105 2.45 21.69 -21.44
C ASP A 105 1.47 20.49 -21.41
N ASP A 106 0.74 20.27 -22.49
CA ASP A 106 -0.25 19.18 -22.52
C ASP A 106 0.41 17.80 -22.42
N SER A 107 1.65 17.64 -22.87
CA SER A 107 2.39 16.38 -22.72
C SER A 107 2.74 16.11 -21.25
N ASP A 108 3.17 17.14 -20.51
CA ASP A 108 3.44 17.04 -19.08
C ASP A 108 2.16 16.69 -18.32
N LYS A 109 1.02 17.31 -18.68
CA LYS A 109 -0.28 17.00 -18.05
C LYS A 109 -0.68 15.54 -18.27
N GLN A 110 -0.43 14.97 -19.45
CA GLN A 110 -0.71 13.55 -19.71
C GLN A 110 0.18 12.64 -18.86
N ILE A 111 1.46 12.97 -18.71
CA ILE A 111 2.36 12.22 -17.83
C ILE A 111 1.92 12.33 -16.36
N MET A 112 1.57 13.54 -15.90
CA MET A 112 1.04 13.75 -14.55
C MET A 112 -0.26 12.94 -14.31
N LEU A 113 -1.14 12.84 -15.31
CA LEU A 113 -2.32 12.00 -15.25
C LEU A 113 -1.99 10.49 -15.19
N ALA A 114 -0.96 10.05 -15.91
CA ALA A 114 -0.48 8.67 -15.86
C ALA A 114 0.08 8.33 -14.46
N ILE A 115 0.93 9.22 -13.92
CA ILE A 115 1.45 9.13 -12.54
C ILE A 115 0.30 9.04 -11.54
N TYR A 116 -0.67 9.97 -11.63
CA TYR A 116 -1.85 9.98 -10.76
C TYR A 116 -2.58 8.63 -10.78
N LYS A 117 -2.88 8.11 -11.98
CA LYS A 117 -3.60 6.82 -12.13
C LYS A 117 -2.79 5.66 -11.57
N ALA A 118 -1.48 5.65 -11.75
CA ALA A 118 -0.61 4.59 -11.23
C ALA A 118 -0.56 4.60 -9.69
N ILE A 119 -0.38 5.77 -9.08
CA ILE A 119 -0.37 5.94 -7.62
C ILE A 119 -1.75 5.62 -7.04
N GLN A 120 -2.85 6.05 -7.68
CA GLN A 120 -4.20 5.74 -7.24
C GLN A 120 -4.47 4.23 -7.22
N LYS A 121 -4.00 3.48 -8.23
CA LYS A 121 -4.13 2.01 -8.25
C LYS A 121 -3.36 1.35 -7.11
N LYS A 122 -2.15 1.83 -6.83
CA LYS A 122 -1.34 1.39 -5.69
C LYS A 122 -2.04 1.65 -4.36
N GLU A 123 -2.65 2.83 -4.21
CA GLU A 123 -3.46 3.17 -3.04
C GLU A 123 -4.66 2.23 -2.85
N VAL A 124 -5.43 1.98 -3.91
CA VAL A 124 -6.57 1.05 -3.86
C VAL A 124 -6.12 -0.35 -3.46
N PHE A 125 -4.99 -0.82 -4.00
CA PHE A 125 -4.39 -2.10 -3.60
C PHE A 125 -4.07 -2.14 -2.10
N LEU A 126 -3.38 -1.13 -1.57
CA LEU A 126 -3.02 -1.08 -0.15
C LEU A 126 -4.24 -1.00 0.78
N ARG A 127 -5.30 -0.29 0.38
CA ARG A 127 -6.57 -0.28 1.12
C ARG A 127 -7.21 -1.66 1.19
N ARG A 128 -7.23 -2.38 0.06
CA ARG A 128 -7.74 -3.76 0.01
C ARG A 128 -6.91 -4.71 0.85
N LEU A 129 -5.59 -4.58 0.81
CA LEU A 129 -4.68 -5.39 1.63
C LEU A 129 -4.93 -5.13 3.12
N MET A 130 -5.05 -3.88 3.53
CA MET A 130 -5.34 -3.51 4.93
C MET A 130 -6.70 -4.07 5.40
N ASN A 131 -7.73 -4.01 4.56
CA ASN A 131 -9.03 -4.62 4.86
C ASN A 131 -8.92 -6.16 5.00
N LYS A 132 -8.20 -6.83 4.09
CA LYS A 132 -7.93 -8.28 4.15
C LYS A 132 -7.18 -8.70 5.42
N GLN A 133 -6.38 -7.80 6.00
CA GLN A 133 -5.67 -8.01 7.26
C GLN A 133 -6.51 -7.62 8.50
N GLY A 134 -7.77 -7.21 8.34
CA GLY A 134 -8.64 -6.79 9.46
C GLY A 134 -8.25 -5.45 10.11
N LYS A 135 -7.35 -4.68 9.49
CA LYS A 135 -6.90 -3.36 9.97
C LYS A 135 -7.70 -2.21 9.39
N GLY A 136 -8.59 -2.49 8.44
CA GLY A 136 -9.41 -1.50 7.76
C GLY A 136 -10.87 -1.50 8.22
N THR A 137 -11.67 -0.65 7.58
CA THR A 137 -13.06 -0.40 7.98
C THR A 137 -14.08 -1.17 7.15
N ALA A 138 -13.66 -1.85 6.08
CA ALA A 138 -14.55 -2.72 5.34
C ALA A 138 -14.67 -4.04 6.08
N TYR A 139 -15.88 -4.35 6.56
CA TYR A 139 -16.21 -5.69 7.02
C TYR A 139 -16.01 -6.65 5.84
N GLN A 140 -15.17 -7.68 6.00
CA GLN A 140 -15.36 -8.88 5.21
C GLN A 140 -16.73 -9.42 5.65
N GLU A 141 -17.66 -9.57 4.71
CA GLU A 141 -18.89 -10.34 4.94
C GLU A 141 -18.49 -11.81 5.14
N GLU A 142 -17.92 -12.12 6.30
CA GLU A 142 -17.91 -13.45 6.90
C GLU A 142 -18.78 -13.34 8.16
N ALA A 143 -20.06 -13.05 7.91
CA ALA A 143 -21.13 -13.24 8.86
C ALA A 143 -21.85 -14.55 8.54
N ASP A 144 -21.10 -15.65 8.46
CA ASP A 144 -21.63 -17.01 8.56
C ASP A 144 -20.81 -17.73 9.64
N TRP A 145 -21.09 -17.35 10.89
CA TRP A 145 -20.85 -18.24 12.04
C TRP A 145 -22.03 -19.21 12.08
N ASP A 146 -21.90 -20.34 11.38
CA ASP A 146 -22.63 -21.58 11.72
C ASP A 146 -21.99 -22.25 12.94
#